data_AF-A0A9W6ACX8-F1
#
_entry.id   AF-A0A9W6ACX8-F1
#
_cell.length_a   1.000
_cell.length_b   1.000
_cell.length_c   1.000
_cell.angle_alpha   90.00
_cell.angle_beta   90.00
_cell.angle_gamma   90.00
#
_symmetry.space_group_name_H-M   'P 1'
#
loop_
_entity.id
_entity.type
_entity.pdbx_description
1 polymer ?
#
loop_
_entity_poly.entity_id
_entity_poly.type
_entity_poly.pdbx_seq_one_letter_code
_entity_poly.pdbx_strand_id
1 'polypeptide(L)'
;MEIVYLGSRLRSDNFRDYPVELLFHLEQCLRLPVREALNLQDVPDFFEIMKDNAKKNLEDPFPFNRTQPIGNYEDIALAYRKSICDLEVPTCLFEPTCSGGVVDMIKKGDVQGLEKRLQEGLLPNGLGIAGFSLLSLAVVHMQVKCVELLLRYAASPSLNGYWFAARPLDYIMPAPLSYSCRDHKAIIQMLVNAGSSFNYTNVLDSIFLYDDIDLLQRVLDEPPGLLANWPRSGFEFILHRLARHGKGCDEIIDLIASRAPEAARQITAMGCTPLHYAVRNKNDVNMVKKLLRLPIYLSALDYNQISALALAVGENHVEAVKAMIGHPDINLLQLHEVWDFNMTPLGQAMGQRNHTLMIMLLTHPRMCLTKSARDAALVTARELGLDDDLMEQIGRL
;
A
#
# COMPACT_ATOMS: atom_id res chain seq x y z
N MET A 1 -40.74 1.16 -8.30
CA MET A 1 -39.64 0.18 -8.20
C MET A 1 -38.47 0.81 -8.93
N GLU A 2 -37.77 1.72 -8.25
CA GLU A 2 -36.65 2.48 -8.83
C GLU A 2 -35.46 2.25 -7.90
N ILE A 3 -34.62 1.29 -8.27
CA ILE A 3 -33.32 1.10 -7.66
C ILE A 3 -32.47 2.28 -8.15
N VAL A 4 -32.37 3.31 -7.31
CA VAL A 4 -31.41 4.39 -7.54
C VAL A 4 -30.04 3.85 -7.19
N TYR A 5 -29.31 3.43 -8.22
CA TYR A 5 -27.86 3.25 -8.14
C TYR A 5 -27.25 4.58 -7.73
N LEU A 6 -26.85 4.69 -6.46
CA LEU A 6 -25.99 5.78 -6.01
C LEU A 6 -24.63 5.59 -6.69
N GLY A 7 -24.41 6.38 -7.74
CA GLY A 7 -23.13 6.44 -8.43
C GLY A 7 -22.02 6.68 -7.41
N SER A 8 -21.10 5.73 -7.34
CA SER A 8 -19.81 5.90 -6.69
C SER A 8 -19.16 7.17 -7.24
N ARG A 9 -19.28 8.29 -6.53
CA ARG A 9 -18.36 9.42 -6.68
C ARG A 9 -17.02 8.92 -6.15
N LEU A 10 -16.34 8.15 -7.00
CA LEU A 10 -14.94 7.78 -6.92
C LEU A 10 -14.18 9.09 -6.75
N ARG A 11 -13.83 9.41 -5.51
CA ARG A 11 -12.85 10.45 -5.22
C ARG A 11 -11.56 10.00 -5.87
N SER A 12 -11.15 10.73 -6.90
CA SER A 12 -9.84 10.67 -7.52
C SER A 12 -8.81 11.26 -6.54
N ASP A 13 -8.57 10.59 -5.43
CA ASP A 13 -7.47 10.94 -4.54
C ASP A 13 -6.42 9.85 -4.70
N ASN A 14 -5.20 10.26 -5.05
CA ASN A 14 -4.00 9.42 -5.09
C ASN A 14 -3.59 8.87 -3.69
N PHE A 15 -4.55 8.75 -2.76
CA PHE A 15 -4.43 8.37 -1.34
C PHE A 15 -5.40 7.24 -0.97
N ARG A 16 -5.42 6.16 -1.75
CA ARG A 16 -6.30 5.02 -1.49
C ARG A 16 -5.81 4.04 -0.41
N ASP A 17 -4.60 4.24 0.10
CA ASP A 17 -3.91 3.19 0.85
C ASP A 17 -3.91 3.41 2.37
N TYR A 18 -3.98 4.67 2.83
CA TYR A 18 -3.86 5.03 4.24
C TYR A 18 -4.80 6.17 4.64
N PRO A 19 -5.38 6.16 5.84
CA PRO A 19 -6.02 7.34 6.42
C PRO A 19 -5.01 8.48 6.63
N VAL A 20 -5.33 9.70 6.21
CA VAL A 20 -4.40 10.85 6.30
C VAL A 20 -4.10 11.21 7.75
N GLU A 21 -5.11 11.12 8.63
CA GLU A 21 -4.95 11.37 10.06
C GLU A 21 -3.98 10.38 10.73
N LEU A 22 -3.87 9.14 10.23
CA LEU A 22 -2.88 8.16 10.66
C LEU A 22 -1.48 8.62 10.26
N LEU A 23 -1.29 8.99 8.99
CA LEU A 23 0.00 9.46 8.49
C LEU A 23 0.49 10.69 9.26
N PHE A 24 -0.41 11.65 9.52
CA PHE A 24 -0.12 12.82 10.35
C PHE A 24 0.33 12.43 11.76
N HIS A 25 -0.37 11.50 12.43
CA HIS A 25 0.01 11.06 13.77
C HIS A 25 1.37 10.37 13.82
N LEU A 26 1.64 9.46 12.89
CA LEU A 26 2.91 8.74 12.80
C LEU A 26 4.09 9.72 12.60
N GLU A 27 3.91 10.74 11.75
CA GLU A 27 4.93 11.74 11.46
C GLU A 27 5.11 12.73 12.63
N GLN A 28 4.03 13.29 13.14
CA GLN A 28 4.09 14.38 14.11
C GLN A 28 4.27 13.90 15.56
N CYS A 29 3.52 12.88 15.96
CA CYS A 29 3.52 12.40 17.35
C CYS A 29 4.60 11.35 17.58
N LEU A 30 4.77 10.41 16.64
CA LEU A 30 5.75 9.32 16.79
C LEU A 30 7.10 9.62 16.14
N ARG A 31 7.22 10.74 15.40
CA ARG A 31 8.47 11.17 14.72
C ARG A 31 9.03 10.11 13.78
N LEU A 32 8.15 9.33 13.15
CA LEU A 32 8.54 8.29 12.19
C LEU A 32 8.79 8.89 10.80
N PRO A 33 9.68 8.29 9.99
CA PRO A 33 10.00 8.76 8.64
C PRO A 33 8.93 8.36 7.62
N VAL A 34 7.68 8.79 7.84
CA VAL A 34 6.49 8.36 7.06
C VAL A 34 6.68 8.62 5.57
N ARG A 35 7.14 9.82 5.20
CA ARG A 35 7.29 10.23 3.79
C ARG A 35 8.31 9.39 3.04
N GLU A 36 9.44 9.10 3.68
CA GLU A 36 10.48 8.25 3.09
C GLU A 36 10.00 6.80 2.99
N ALA A 37 9.45 6.25 4.07
CA ALA A 37 9.05 4.85 4.14
C ALA A 37 7.92 4.50 3.15
N LEU A 38 7.03 5.45 2.86
CA LEU A 38 5.85 5.23 2.01
C LEU A 38 5.95 5.85 0.62
N ASN A 39 7.06 6.54 0.30
CA ASN A 39 7.25 7.32 -0.92
C ASN A 39 6.20 8.43 -1.10
N LEU A 40 6.05 9.28 -0.08
CA LEU A 40 5.07 10.38 -0.03
C LEU A 40 5.78 11.75 0.05
N GLN A 41 6.94 11.90 -0.60
CA GLN A 41 7.72 13.14 -0.57
C GLN A 41 6.98 14.31 -1.23
N ASP A 42 6.29 14.06 -2.34
CA ASP A 42 5.57 15.08 -3.11
C ASP A 42 4.16 15.39 -2.58
N VAL A 43 3.76 14.70 -1.51
CA VAL A 43 2.44 14.88 -0.91
C VAL A 43 2.40 16.19 -0.13
N PRO A 44 1.32 17.00 -0.24
CA PRO A 44 1.16 18.19 0.59
C PRO A 44 1.21 17.90 2.09
N ASP A 45 1.20 18.96 2.91
CA ASP A 45 1.14 18.82 4.34
C ASP A 45 -0.11 18.03 4.79
N PHE A 46 0.07 17.00 5.62
CA PHE A 46 -1.04 16.12 6.02
C PHE A 46 -2.10 16.87 6.85
N PHE A 47 -1.71 17.87 7.64
CA PHE A 47 -2.65 18.67 8.43
C PHE A 47 -3.50 19.56 7.54
N GLU A 48 -2.91 20.20 6.53
CA GLU A 48 -3.68 20.97 5.54
C GLU A 48 -4.64 20.09 4.75
N ILE A 49 -4.24 18.88 4.35
CA ILE A 49 -5.15 17.90 3.73
C ILE A 49 -6.30 17.55 4.69
N MET A 50 -6.01 17.34 5.98
CA MET A 50 -7.05 17.08 6.99
C MET A 50 -8.03 18.27 7.14
N LYS A 51 -7.53 19.51 7.13
CA LYS A 51 -8.36 20.73 7.18
C LYS A 51 -9.25 20.85 5.95
N ASP A 52 -8.70 20.68 4.76
CA ASP A 52 -9.48 20.74 3.51
C ASP A 52 -10.56 19.67 3.46
N ASN A 53 -10.25 18.48 3.95
CA ASN A 53 -11.24 17.41 4.07
C ASN A 53 -12.29 17.70 5.14
N ALA A 54 -11.93 18.34 6.26
CA ALA A 54 -12.89 18.78 7.25
C ALA A 54 -13.87 19.80 6.65
N LYS A 55 -13.36 20.79 5.90
CA LYS A 55 -14.17 21.82 5.21
C LYS A 55 -15.15 21.21 4.20
N LYS A 56 -14.67 20.34 3.30
CA LYS A 56 -15.51 19.66 2.30
C LYS A 56 -16.67 18.89 2.91
N ASN A 57 -16.47 18.25 4.07
CA ASN A 57 -17.54 17.52 4.76
C ASN A 57 -18.51 18.44 5.53
N LEU A 58 -18.16 19.69 5.82
CA LEU A 58 -19.10 20.66 6.41
C LEU A 58 -20.10 21.20 5.37
N GLU A 59 -19.71 21.22 4.09
CA GLU A 59 -20.58 21.63 2.98
C GLU A 59 -21.65 20.56 2.64
N ASP A 60 -21.36 19.29 2.94
CA ASP A 60 -22.30 18.16 2.84
C ASP A 60 -22.11 17.20 4.04
N PRO A 61 -22.61 17.56 5.23
CA PRO A 61 -22.39 16.77 6.44
C PRO A 61 -23.17 15.45 6.45
N PHE A 62 -24.17 15.29 5.57
CA PHE A 62 -25.04 14.13 5.51
C PHE A 62 -25.40 13.77 4.05
N PRO A 63 -24.48 13.12 3.30
CA PRO A 63 -24.66 12.81 1.87
C PRO A 63 -25.75 11.74 1.58
N PHE A 64 -26.53 11.34 2.58
CA PHE A 64 -27.63 10.38 2.47
C PHE A 64 -28.90 10.99 3.08
N ASN A 65 -30.06 10.75 2.46
CA ASN A 65 -31.38 11.13 2.97
C ASN A 65 -31.57 10.58 4.40
N ARG A 66 -31.30 11.41 5.42
CA ARG A 66 -31.51 11.07 6.82
C ARG A 66 -32.98 11.27 7.17
N THR A 67 -33.54 10.28 7.88
CA THR A 67 -34.87 10.33 8.49
C THR A 67 -34.82 10.53 10.02
N GLN A 68 -33.63 10.54 10.62
CA GLN A 68 -33.43 10.69 12.07
C GLN A 68 -32.63 11.95 12.45
N PRO A 69 -32.98 12.62 13.56
CA PRO A 69 -32.28 13.81 14.05
C PRO A 69 -30.87 13.49 14.55
N ILE A 70 -30.00 14.52 14.51
CA ILE A 70 -28.60 14.46 14.96
C ILE A 70 -28.57 14.21 16.47
N GLY A 71 -27.75 13.27 16.93
CA GLY A 71 -27.57 13.01 18.36
C GLY A 71 -26.57 13.97 19.01
N ASN A 72 -26.68 14.24 20.31
CA ASN A 72 -25.79 15.15 21.05
C ASN A 72 -24.28 14.87 20.85
N TYR A 73 -23.88 13.61 20.64
CA TYR A 73 -22.48 13.24 20.37
C TYR A 73 -22.02 13.61 18.95
N GLU A 74 -22.92 13.53 17.97
CA GLU A 74 -22.64 13.93 16.59
C GLU A 74 -22.43 15.46 16.52
N ASP A 75 -23.23 16.23 17.27
CA ASP A 75 -23.08 17.69 17.37
C ASP A 75 -21.72 18.10 17.95
N ILE A 76 -21.28 17.42 19.03
CA ILE A 76 -19.97 17.67 19.64
C ILE A 76 -18.83 17.37 18.65
N ALA A 77 -18.91 16.24 17.96
CA ALA A 77 -17.89 15.86 16.98
C ALA A 77 -17.87 16.80 15.76
N LEU A 78 -19.04 17.25 15.29
CA LEU A 78 -19.16 18.23 14.22
C LEU A 78 -18.58 19.58 14.64
N ALA A 79 -18.86 20.03 15.87
CA ALA A 79 -18.29 21.25 16.42
C ALA A 79 -16.76 21.17 16.53
N TYR A 80 -16.22 20.04 17.01
CA TYR A 80 -14.78 19.80 17.06
C TYR A 80 -14.15 19.76 15.66
N ARG A 81 -14.81 19.13 14.69
CA ARG A 81 -14.36 19.11 13.30
C ARG A 81 -14.35 20.50 12.67
N LYS A 82 -15.36 21.32 12.95
CA LYS A 82 -15.40 22.71 12.53
C LYS A 82 -14.25 23.51 13.15
N SER A 83 -13.97 23.32 14.43
CA SER A 83 -12.87 24.06 15.07
C SER A 83 -11.51 23.75 14.45
N ILE A 84 -11.30 22.54 13.91
CA ILE A 84 -10.04 22.17 13.22
C ILE A 84 -9.79 22.99 11.95
N CYS A 85 -10.85 23.42 11.25
CA CYS A 85 -10.71 24.12 9.97
C CYS A 85 -9.93 25.44 10.09
N ASP A 86 -9.99 26.06 11.27
CA ASP A 86 -9.42 27.37 11.58
C ASP A 86 -8.16 27.29 12.46
N LEU A 87 -7.67 26.09 12.78
CA LEU A 87 -6.46 25.93 13.59
C LEU A 87 -5.20 26.32 12.80
N GLU A 88 -4.42 27.22 13.38
CA GLU A 88 -3.06 27.54 12.92
C GLU A 88 -2.02 26.52 13.41
N VAL A 89 -2.27 25.90 14.58
CA VAL A 89 -1.35 24.94 15.19
C VAL A 89 -1.75 23.51 14.80
N PRO A 90 -0.85 22.74 14.16
CA PRO A 90 -1.10 21.34 13.83
C PRO A 90 -1.48 20.53 15.07
N THR A 91 -2.69 19.96 15.06
CA THR A 91 -3.27 19.24 16.20
C THR A 91 -3.61 17.81 15.80
N CYS A 92 -3.09 16.84 16.54
CA CYS A 92 -3.36 15.42 16.28
C CYS A 92 -4.70 15.01 16.87
N LEU A 93 -5.51 14.31 16.06
CA LEU A 93 -6.85 13.90 16.46
C LEU A 93 -6.88 12.66 17.36
N PHE A 94 -5.78 11.91 17.43
CA PHE A 94 -5.66 10.71 18.28
C PHE A 94 -5.06 11.01 19.66
N GLU A 95 -4.53 12.21 19.85
CA GLU A 95 -3.92 12.62 21.12
C GLU A 95 -5.00 13.08 22.11
N PRO A 96 -4.85 12.75 23.41
CA PRO A 96 -5.79 13.20 24.43
C PRO A 96 -5.73 14.71 24.60
N THR A 97 -6.89 15.35 24.76
CA THR A 97 -7.00 16.79 25.03
C THR A 97 -6.74 17.15 26.49
N CYS A 98 -6.87 16.19 27.41
CA CYS A 98 -6.57 16.35 28.84
C CYS A 98 -6.01 15.05 29.45
N SER A 99 -5.23 15.19 30.51
CA SER A 99 -4.67 14.06 31.26
C SER A 99 -5.73 13.37 32.12
N GLY A 100 -5.60 12.06 32.30
CA GLY A 100 -6.52 11.25 33.12
C GLY A 100 -7.87 10.94 32.49
N GLY A 101 -8.12 11.39 31.26
CA GLY A 101 -9.27 10.96 30.46
C GLY A 101 -9.12 9.55 29.90
N VAL A 102 -10.21 8.97 29.39
CA VAL A 102 -10.22 7.61 28.81
C VAL A 102 -9.23 7.47 27.65
N VAL A 103 -9.10 8.50 26.80
CA VAL A 103 -8.14 8.49 25.68
C VAL A 103 -6.69 8.47 26.17
N ASP A 104 -6.38 9.20 27.24
CA ASP A 104 -5.05 9.21 27.88
C ASP A 104 -4.76 7.87 28.55
N MET A 105 -5.75 7.24 29.20
CA MET A 105 -5.65 5.88 29.72
C MET A 105 -5.31 4.88 28.60
N ILE A 106 -6.05 4.94 27.49
CA ILE A 106 -5.78 4.09 26.31
C ILE A 106 -4.37 4.33 25.82
N LYS A 107 -3.99 5.57 25.50
CA LYS A 107 -2.66 5.91 24.99
C LYS A 107 -1.52 5.38 25.88
N LYS A 108 -1.69 5.40 27.20
CA LYS A 108 -0.71 4.91 28.17
C LYS A 108 -0.74 3.40 28.38
N GLY A 109 -1.71 2.69 27.82
CA GLY A 109 -1.92 1.27 28.07
C GLY A 109 -2.43 0.99 29.50
N ASP A 110 -3.15 1.93 30.12
CA ASP A 110 -3.77 1.75 31.43
C ASP A 110 -5.04 0.88 31.32
N VAL A 111 -4.82 -0.43 31.19
CA VAL A 111 -5.86 -1.44 31.06
C VAL A 111 -6.77 -1.48 32.29
N GLN A 112 -6.20 -1.32 33.48
CA GLN A 112 -6.95 -1.38 34.75
C GLN A 112 -7.87 -0.17 34.90
N GLY A 113 -7.36 1.03 34.60
CA GLY A 113 -8.17 2.25 34.58
C GLY A 113 -9.29 2.17 33.55
N LEU A 114 -8.98 1.70 32.33
CA LEU A 114 -9.98 1.51 31.28
C LEU A 114 -11.05 0.49 31.69
N GLU A 115 -10.67 -0.66 32.24
CA GLU A 115 -11.60 -1.70 32.68
C GLU A 115 -12.54 -1.18 33.78
N LYS A 116 -11.99 -0.45 34.76
CA LYS A 116 -12.81 0.19 35.80
C LYS A 116 -13.86 1.13 35.19
N ARG A 117 -13.48 1.94 34.20
CA ARG A 117 -14.44 2.85 33.53
C ARG A 117 -15.52 2.09 32.78
N LEU A 118 -15.19 0.98 32.10
CA LEU A 118 -16.16 0.12 31.42
C LEU A 118 -17.16 -0.49 32.43
N GLN A 119 -16.67 -0.93 33.60
CA GLN A 119 -17.52 -1.43 34.69
C GLN A 119 -18.43 -0.33 35.28
N GLU A 120 -17.96 0.93 35.30
CA GLU A 120 -18.74 2.10 35.72
C GLU A 120 -19.73 2.61 34.65
N GLY A 121 -19.86 1.92 33.51
CA GLY A 121 -20.84 2.22 32.47
C GLY A 121 -20.29 3.02 31.28
N LEU A 122 -18.98 3.16 31.14
CA LEU A 122 -18.40 3.62 29.87
C LEU A 122 -18.78 2.65 28.77
N LEU A 123 -19.37 3.16 27.69
CA LEU A 123 -19.73 2.34 26.55
C LEU A 123 -18.47 1.88 25.79
N PRO A 124 -18.36 0.59 25.43
CA PRO A 124 -17.22 0.05 24.68
C PRO A 124 -17.11 0.64 23.26
N ASN A 125 -18.26 1.01 22.68
CA ASN A 125 -18.38 1.76 21.42
C ASN A 125 -18.34 3.29 21.60
N GLY A 126 -17.89 3.75 22.78
CA GLY A 126 -17.70 5.17 23.03
C GLY A 126 -16.75 5.81 22.02
N LEU A 127 -16.90 7.11 21.82
CA LEU A 127 -16.06 7.90 20.93
C LEU A 127 -15.28 8.92 21.76
N GLY A 128 -14.05 9.20 21.34
CA GLY A 128 -13.32 10.38 21.82
C GLY A 128 -13.99 11.68 21.36
N ILE A 129 -13.53 12.83 21.86
CA ILE A 129 -14.05 14.15 21.45
C ILE A 129 -13.85 14.38 19.94
N ALA A 130 -12.73 13.89 19.42
CA ALA A 130 -12.44 13.88 18.00
C ALA A 130 -13.28 12.85 17.22
N GLY A 131 -14.14 12.05 17.84
CA GLY A 131 -15.06 11.18 17.11
C GLY A 131 -14.50 9.83 16.65
N PHE A 132 -13.34 9.43 17.14
CA PHE A 132 -12.79 8.09 16.90
C PHE A 132 -13.25 7.13 17.97
N SER A 133 -13.51 5.88 17.61
CA SER A 133 -13.87 4.85 18.58
C SER A 133 -12.71 4.59 19.55
N LEU A 134 -13.05 4.22 20.79
CA LEU A 134 -12.03 3.80 21.77
C LEU A 134 -11.17 2.65 21.21
N LEU A 135 -11.76 1.75 20.41
CA LEU A 135 -11.05 0.66 19.77
C LEU A 135 -10.04 1.17 18.73
N SER A 136 -10.45 2.10 17.85
CA SER A 136 -9.54 2.75 16.89
C SER A 136 -8.37 3.43 17.60
N LEU A 137 -8.63 4.13 18.71
CA LEU A 137 -7.58 4.79 19.50
C LEU A 137 -6.61 3.76 20.12
N ALA A 138 -7.11 2.64 20.62
CA ALA A 138 -6.27 1.56 21.13
C ALA A 138 -5.38 0.95 20.04
N VAL A 139 -5.90 0.85 18.80
CA VAL A 139 -5.14 0.38 17.63
C VAL A 139 -4.04 1.37 17.25
N VAL A 140 -4.37 2.65 17.05
CA VAL A 140 -3.40 3.70 16.67
C VAL A 140 -2.23 3.75 17.65
N HIS A 141 -2.52 3.68 18.95
CA HIS A 141 -1.51 3.73 20.01
C HIS A 141 -0.82 2.38 20.26
N MET A 142 -1.13 1.34 19.48
CA MET A 142 -0.52 0.01 19.55
C MET A 142 -0.73 -0.71 20.90
N GLN A 143 -1.90 -0.53 21.52
CA GLN A 143 -2.20 -0.99 22.87
C GLN A 143 -2.97 -2.32 22.85
N VAL A 144 -2.25 -3.43 22.63
CA VAL A 144 -2.81 -4.78 22.48
C VAL A 144 -3.82 -5.13 23.56
N LYS A 145 -3.47 -4.90 24.83
CA LYS A 145 -4.34 -5.26 25.96
C LYS A 145 -5.60 -4.39 26.04
N CYS A 146 -5.52 -3.13 25.61
CA CYS A 146 -6.70 -2.27 25.49
C CYS A 146 -7.61 -2.74 24.34
N VAL A 147 -7.03 -3.14 23.20
CA VAL A 147 -7.77 -3.75 22.09
C VAL A 147 -8.49 -5.02 22.55
N GLU A 148 -7.77 -5.93 23.21
CA GLU A 148 -8.33 -7.17 23.76
C GLU A 148 -9.49 -6.87 24.74
N LEU A 149 -9.27 -5.96 25.69
CA LEU A 149 -10.27 -5.58 26.68
C LEU A 149 -11.54 -5.00 26.02
N LEU A 150 -11.39 -4.07 25.07
CA LEU A 150 -12.52 -3.45 24.39
C LEU A 150 -13.32 -4.48 23.59
N LEU A 151 -12.66 -5.39 22.88
CA LEU A 151 -13.33 -6.50 22.17
C LEU A 151 -14.06 -7.43 23.14
N ARG A 152 -13.47 -7.73 24.31
CA ARG A 152 -14.14 -8.53 25.38
C ARG A 152 -15.41 -7.87 25.90
N TYR A 153 -15.44 -6.54 25.96
CA TYR A 153 -16.64 -5.77 26.30
C TYR A 153 -17.54 -5.52 25.07
N ALA A 154 -17.41 -6.28 23.99
CA ALA A 154 -18.23 -6.20 22.77
C ALA A 154 -18.16 -4.84 22.03
N ALA A 155 -16.98 -4.19 22.04
CA ALA A 155 -16.71 -3.12 21.09
C ALA A 155 -16.83 -3.66 19.65
N SER A 156 -17.52 -2.92 18.79
CA SER A 156 -17.69 -3.28 17.39
C SER A 156 -16.36 -3.12 16.65
N PRO A 157 -15.85 -4.18 16.01
CA PRO A 157 -14.55 -4.17 15.33
C PRO A 157 -14.59 -3.42 14.00
N SER A 158 -15.77 -3.01 13.54
CA SER A 158 -16.00 -2.30 12.27
C SER A 158 -16.71 -0.96 12.47
N LEU A 159 -16.71 -0.42 13.70
CA LEU A 159 -17.34 0.87 13.99
C LEU A 159 -16.57 2.01 13.29
N ASN A 160 -17.28 2.75 12.44
CA ASN A 160 -16.72 3.96 11.84
C ASN A 160 -16.69 5.08 12.88
N GLY A 161 -15.64 5.90 12.83
CA GLY A 161 -15.65 7.19 13.51
C GLY A 161 -16.47 8.24 12.75
N TYR A 162 -16.43 9.48 13.25
CA TYR A 162 -16.97 10.63 12.51
C TYR A 162 -16.03 11.16 11.43
N TRP A 163 -14.80 10.64 11.37
CA TRP A 163 -13.79 11.01 10.38
C TRP A 163 -13.66 9.94 9.32
N PHE A 164 -14.09 10.27 8.09
CA PHE A 164 -13.99 9.43 6.90
C PHE A 164 -14.61 8.04 7.07
N ALA A 165 -14.28 7.13 6.16
CA ALA A 165 -14.75 5.75 6.20
C ALA A 165 -13.85 4.84 7.05
N ALA A 166 -12.78 5.34 7.67
CA ALA A 166 -11.82 4.49 8.35
C ALA A 166 -12.39 3.78 9.59
N ARG A 167 -12.02 2.52 9.72
CA ARG A 167 -12.40 1.54 10.75
C ARG A 167 -11.19 1.19 11.61
N PRO A 168 -11.37 0.50 12.75
CA PRO A 168 -10.25 0.12 13.61
C PRO A 168 -9.07 -0.52 12.87
N LEU A 169 -9.32 -1.41 11.91
CA LEU A 169 -8.27 -2.10 11.14
C LEU A 169 -7.56 -1.21 10.11
N ASP A 170 -8.17 -0.09 9.70
CA ASP A 170 -7.54 0.90 8.79
C ASP A 170 -6.44 1.71 9.50
N TYR A 171 -6.49 1.77 10.83
CA TYR A 171 -5.54 2.52 11.66
C TYR A 171 -4.30 1.74 12.07
N ILE A 172 -4.12 0.55 11.50
CA ILE A 172 -2.90 -0.24 11.65
C ILE A 172 -1.71 0.52 11.07
N MET A 173 -0.60 0.52 11.81
CA MET A 173 0.64 1.14 11.37
C MET A 173 1.08 0.53 10.02
N PRO A 174 1.48 1.34 9.02
CA PRO A 174 1.94 0.80 7.75
C PRO A 174 3.10 -0.19 7.90
N ALA A 175 3.08 -1.29 7.14
CA ALA A 175 4.08 -2.36 7.21
C ALA A 175 5.55 -1.87 7.11
N PRO A 176 5.91 -0.87 6.26
CA PRO A 176 7.27 -0.33 6.24
C PRO A 176 7.73 0.34 7.54
N LEU A 177 6.80 0.73 8.41
CA LEU A 177 7.07 1.40 9.70
C LEU A 177 6.94 0.44 10.89
N SER A 178 6.38 -0.76 10.71
CA SER A 178 6.00 -1.67 11.80
C SER A 178 7.14 -2.58 12.29
N TYR A 179 8.38 -2.39 11.83
CA TYR A 179 9.51 -3.31 12.08
C TYR A 179 9.92 -3.42 13.56
N SER A 180 9.60 -2.41 14.37
CA SER A 180 9.87 -2.40 15.82
C SER A 180 8.66 -2.83 16.67
N CYS A 181 7.49 -3.03 16.06
CA CYS A 181 6.23 -3.28 16.76
C CYS A 181 5.93 -4.78 16.87
N ARG A 182 6.41 -5.42 17.94
CA ARG A 182 6.11 -6.83 18.25
C ARG A 182 4.61 -7.14 18.32
N ASP A 183 3.84 -6.14 18.71
CA ASP A 183 2.41 -6.21 18.98
C ASP A 183 1.52 -6.03 17.74
N HIS A 184 2.11 -5.66 16.60
CA HIS A 184 1.39 -5.30 15.38
C HIS A 184 0.57 -6.45 14.79
N LYS A 185 1.20 -7.61 14.60
CA LYS A 185 0.52 -8.82 14.11
C LYS A 185 -0.60 -9.26 15.05
N ALA A 186 -0.41 -9.14 16.37
CA ALA A 186 -1.40 -9.53 17.36
C ALA A 186 -2.68 -8.69 17.25
N ILE A 187 -2.56 -7.37 17.06
CA ILE A 187 -3.72 -6.49 16.86
C ILE A 187 -4.48 -6.86 15.58
N ILE A 188 -3.77 -7.05 14.46
CA ILE A 188 -4.39 -7.48 13.19
C ILE A 188 -5.16 -8.79 13.40
N GLN A 189 -4.54 -9.78 14.05
CA GLN A 189 -5.18 -11.07 14.33
C GLN A 189 -6.44 -10.94 15.18
N MET A 190 -6.39 -10.16 16.26
CA MET A 190 -7.56 -9.95 17.12
C MET A 190 -8.71 -9.31 16.36
N LEU A 191 -8.44 -8.27 15.56
CA LEU A 191 -9.46 -7.56 14.81
C LEU A 191 -10.04 -8.41 13.69
N VAL A 192 -9.21 -9.09 12.90
CA VAL A 192 -9.68 -10.00 11.84
C VAL A 192 -10.51 -11.12 12.44
N ASN A 193 -10.09 -11.71 13.57
CA ASN A 193 -10.86 -12.76 14.25
C ASN A 193 -12.18 -12.27 14.83
N ALA A 194 -12.29 -10.98 15.12
CA ALA A 194 -13.53 -10.37 15.58
C ALA A 194 -14.50 -10.05 14.42
N GLY A 195 -14.12 -10.27 13.15
CA GLY A 195 -14.92 -9.86 11.98
C GLY A 195 -14.76 -8.38 11.65
N SER A 196 -13.56 -7.81 11.88
CA SER A 196 -13.25 -6.45 11.44
C SER A 196 -13.18 -6.40 9.91
N SER A 197 -13.65 -5.28 9.38
CA SER A 197 -13.55 -4.94 7.97
C SER A 197 -12.78 -3.61 7.84
N PHE A 198 -12.27 -3.34 6.64
CA PHE A 198 -11.42 -2.19 6.38
C PHE A 198 -11.76 -1.57 5.03
N ASN A 199 -11.45 -0.29 4.88
CA ASN A 199 -11.65 0.47 3.63
C ASN A 199 -10.33 0.87 2.98
N TYR A 200 -9.22 0.79 3.72
CA TYR A 200 -7.87 1.11 3.29
C TYR A 200 -7.04 -0.17 3.28
N THR A 201 -6.28 -0.36 2.21
CA THR A 201 -5.63 -1.63 1.91
C THR A 201 -4.29 -1.86 2.63
N ASN A 202 -3.86 -0.94 3.51
CA ASN A 202 -2.60 -1.04 4.26
C ASN A 202 -2.46 -2.33 5.08
N VAL A 203 -3.57 -2.87 5.58
CA VAL A 203 -3.57 -4.12 6.35
C VAL A 203 -3.12 -5.30 5.50
N LEU A 204 -3.43 -5.31 4.19
CA LEU A 204 -2.98 -6.36 3.27
C LEU A 204 -1.46 -6.37 3.16
N ASP A 205 -0.82 -5.20 3.10
CA ASP A 205 0.63 -5.07 3.02
C ASP A 205 1.30 -5.74 4.25
N SER A 206 0.66 -5.64 5.42
CA SER A 206 1.11 -6.27 6.65
C SER A 206 0.88 -7.78 6.64
N ILE A 207 -0.27 -8.25 6.17
CA ILE A 207 -0.56 -9.68 6.01
C ILE A 207 0.46 -10.34 5.07
N PHE A 208 0.79 -9.68 3.95
CA PHE A 208 1.82 -10.17 3.02
C PHE A 208 3.22 -10.16 3.64
N LEU A 209 3.56 -9.13 4.41
CA LEU A 209 4.84 -9.07 5.12
C LEU A 209 5.00 -10.23 6.12
N TYR A 210 3.90 -10.62 6.79
CA TYR A 210 3.89 -11.72 7.75
C TYR A 210 3.75 -13.10 7.14
N ASP A 211 3.54 -13.19 5.82
CA ASP A 211 3.27 -14.44 5.12
C ASP A 211 2.12 -15.25 5.73
N ASP A 212 1.05 -14.54 6.14
CA ASP A 212 -0.03 -15.14 6.92
C ASP A 212 -1.24 -15.47 6.02
N ILE A 213 -1.20 -16.67 5.43
CA ILE A 213 -2.27 -17.14 4.55
C ILE A 213 -3.61 -17.28 5.26
N ASP A 214 -3.62 -17.66 6.55
CA ASP A 214 -4.84 -17.82 7.34
C ASP A 214 -5.54 -16.48 7.56
N LEU A 215 -4.77 -15.43 7.87
CA LEU A 215 -5.31 -14.06 7.96
C LEU A 215 -5.86 -13.59 6.63
N LEU A 216 -5.15 -13.85 5.53
CA LEU A 216 -5.62 -13.49 4.21
C LEU A 216 -6.93 -14.20 3.88
N GLN A 217 -7.01 -15.52 4.07
CA GLN A 217 -8.23 -16.31 3.81
C GLN A 217 -9.43 -15.75 4.57
N ARG A 218 -9.28 -15.46 5.88
CA ARG A 218 -10.36 -14.85 6.67
C ARG A 218 -10.84 -13.54 6.07
N VAL A 219 -9.91 -12.63 5.76
CA VAL A 219 -10.25 -11.34 5.13
C VAL A 219 -10.92 -11.53 3.77
N LEU A 220 -10.50 -12.53 2.98
CA LEU A 220 -11.09 -12.83 1.67
C LEU A 220 -12.51 -13.39 1.78
N ASP A 221 -12.80 -14.16 2.83
CA ASP A 221 -14.07 -14.87 3.01
C ASP A 221 -15.13 -14.06 3.81
N GLU A 222 -14.76 -12.94 4.45
CA GLU A 222 -15.68 -12.04 5.18
C GLU A 222 -16.77 -11.43 4.28
N PRO A 223 -18.08 -11.60 4.53
CA PRO A 223 -19.14 -11.18 3.61
C PRO A 223 -19.15 -9.67 3.30
N PRO A 224 -19.29 -9.25 2.03
CA PRO A 224 -19.57 -10.08 0.85
C PRO A 224 -18.37 -10.84 0.27
N GLY A 225 -17.18 -10.70 0.85
CA GLY A 225 -15.88 -11.23 0.41
C GLY A 225 -15.03 -10.09 -0.13
N LEU A 226 -13.75 -10.00 0.24
CA LEU A 226 -12.87 -8.89 -0.22
C LEU A 226 -12.88 -8.73 -1.75
N LEU A 227 -12.95 -9.86 -2.47
CA LEU A 227 -12.94 -9.93 -3.93
C LEU A 227 -14.34 -9.89 -4.56
N ALA A 228 -15.40 -10.03 -3.78
CA ALA A 228 -16.76 -10.10 -4.33
C ALA A 228 -17.26 -8.76 -4.89
N ASN A 229 -16.66 -7.63 -4.47
CA ASN A 229 -17.05 -6.29 -4.87
C ASN A 229 -16.19 -5.70 -6.01
N TRP A 230 -15.58 -6.54 -6.83
CA TRP A 230 -14.63 -6.11 -7.86
C TRP A 230 -15.33 -5.66 -9.15
N PRO A 231 -15.40 -4.33 -9.47
CA PRO A 231 -14.23 -3.57 -9.94
C PRO A 231 -14.09 -2.11 -9.39
N ARG A 232 -12.86 -1.59 -9.38
CA ARG A 232 -12.40 -0.27 -8.87
C ARG A 232 -12.38 -0.14 -7.34
N SER A 233 -12.27 -1.24 -6.61
CA SER A 233 -12.17 -1.25 -5.15
C SER A 233 -10.76 -0.93 -4.63
N GLY A 234 -9.74 -0.91 -5.50
CA GLY A 234 -8.32 -0.79 -5.10
C GLY A 234 -7.66 -2.15 -4.86
N PHE A 235 -8.44 -3.23 -4.87
CA PHE A 235 -7.93 -4.60 -4.77
C PHE A 235 -7.37 -5.12 -6.10
N GLU A 236 -7.64 -4.46 -7.23
CA GLU A 236 -7.08 -4.79 -8.54
C GLU A 236 -5.56 -4.87 -8.60
N PHE A 237 -4.89 -4.20 -7.67
CA PHE A 237 -3.44 -4.21 -7.55
C PHE A 237 -2.94 -5.05 -6.37
N ILE A 238 -3.72 -6.05 -5.92
CA ILE A 238 -3.34 -6.94 -4.80
C ILE A 238 -2.01 -7.67 -5.04
N LEU A 239 -1.75 -8.11 -6.28
CA LEU A 239 -0.45 -8.70 -6.62
C LEU A 239 0.68 -7.69 -6.66
N HIS A 240 0.42 -6.41 -6.98
CA HIS A 240 1.42 -5.35 -6.89
C HIS A 240 1.81 -5.08 -5.44
N ARG A 241 0.83 -5.10 -4.52
CA ARG A 241 1.07 -5.00 -3.06
C ARG A 241 1.89 -6.17 -2.54
N LEU A 242 1.48 -7.39 -2.86
CA LEU A 242 2.24 -8.59 -2.53
C LEU A 242 3.65 -8.51 -3.10
N ALA A 243 3.80 -8.10 -4.35
CA ALA A 243 5.09 -7.95 -5.00
C ALA A 243 5.98 -6.92 -4.28
N ARG A 244 5.40 -5.86 -3.71
CA ARG A 244 6.13 -4.80 -3.00
C ARG A 244 6.53 -5.21 -1.57
N HIS A 245 5.65 -5.88 -0.84
CA HIS A 245 5.79 -6.09 0.61
C HIS A 245 5.98 -7.54 1.03
N GLY A 246 5.52 -8.48 0.21
CA GLY A 246 5.48 -9.90 0.53
C GLY A 246 6.84 -10.51 0.81
N LYS A 247 6.83 -11.51 1.69
CA LYS A 247 7.98 -12.33 2.07
C LYS A 247 7.54 -13.78 2.14
N GLY A 248 8.14 -14.70 1.37
CA GLY A 248 7.79 -16.13 1.49
C GLY A 248 6.44 -16.54 0.85
N CYS A 249 5.75 -15.61 0.17
CA CYS A 249 4.35 -15.69 -0.22
C CYS A 249 3.96 -16.68 -1.35
N ASP A 250 4.57 -17.85 -1.44
CA ASP A 250 4.28 -18.83 -2.50
C ASP A 250 2.82 -19.32 -2.45
N GLU A 251 2.35 -19.72 -1.27
CA GLU A 251 0.96 -20.19 -1.08
C GLU A 251 -0.05 -19.05 -1.24
N ILE A 252 0.31 -17.84 -0.81
CA ILE A 252 -0.52 -16.65 -0.98
C ILE A 252 -0.64 -16.29 -2.48
N ILE A 253 0.45 -16.39 -3.24
CA ILE A 253 0.42 -16.18 -4.70
C ILE A 253 -0.55 -17.16 -5.35
N ASP A 254 -0.49 -18.43 -4.96
CA ASP A 254 -1.36 -19.47 -5.51
C ASP A 254 -2.82 -19.25 -5.10
N LEU A 255 -3.08 -18.84 -3.85
CA LEU A 255 -4.40 -18.45 -3.38
C LEU A 255 -4.98 -17.28 -4.20
N ILE A 256 -4.22 -16.19 -4.36
CA ILE A 256 -4.66 -15.03 -5.15
C ILE A 256 -4.89 -15.43 -6.60
N ALA A 257 -3.99 -16.21 -7.21
CA ALA A 257 -4.14 -16.67 -8.59
C ALA A 257 -5.38 -17.55 -8.79
N SER A 258 -5.76 -18.34 -7.77
CA SER A 258 -6.97 -19.18 -7.82
C SER A 258 -8.27 -18.40 -7.66
N ARG A 259 -8.26 -17.33 -6.86
CA ARG A 259 -9.47 -16.53 -6.53
C ARG A 259 -9.64 -15.30 -7.42
N ALA A 260 -8.55 -14.75 -7.97
CA ALA A 260 -8.50 -13.53 -8.79
C ALA A 260 -7.42 -13.65 -9.89
N PRO A 261 -7.56 -14.57 -10.85
CA PRO A 261 -6.55 -14.81 -11.90
C PRO A 261 -6.26 -13.58 -12.77
N GLU A 262 -7.21 -12.66 -12.89
CA GLU A 262 -7.07 -11.39 -13.62
C GLU A 262 -6.09 -10.42 -12.96
N ALA A 263 -5.85 -10.51 -11.65
CA ALA A 263 -4.94 -9.62 -10.93
C ALA A 263 -3.52 -9.64 -11.51
N ALA A 264 -3.08 -10.78 -12.06
CA ALA A 264 -1.74 -10.92 -12.64
C ALA A 264 -1.53 -10.04 -13.89
N ARG A 265 -2.62 -9.74 -14.61
CA ARG A 265 -2.60 -8.93 -15.83
C ARG A 265 -2.87 -7.45 -15.56
N GLN A 266 -3.00 -7.02 -14.31
CA GLN A 266 -3.28 -5.62 -14.04
C GLN A 266 -2.03 -4.75 -14.20
N ILE A 267 -2.23 -3.57 -14.77
CA ILE A 267 -1.21 -2.54 -14.94
C ILE A 267 -1.71 -1.27 -14.24
N THR A 268 -0.88 -0.64 -13.42
CA THR A 268 -1.26 0.60 -12.74
C THR A 268 -1.38 1.75 -13.74
N ALA A 269 -1.98 2.87 -13.31
CA ALA A 269 -2.00 4.10 -14.12
C ALA A 269 -0.61 4.62 -14.50
N MET A 270 0.43 4.21 -13.75
CA MET A 270 1.83 4.55 -14.03
C MET A 270 2.52 3.50 -14.94
N GLY A 271 1.79 2.59 -15.56
CA GLY A 271 2.36 1.54 -16.42
C GLY A 271 3.02 0.38 -15.67
N CYS A 272 2.97 0.36 -14.33
CA CYS A 272 3.68 -0.64 -13.54
C CYS A 272 2.90 -1.97 -13.46
N THR A 273 3.63 -3.07 -13.67
CA THR A 273 3.18 -4.45 -13.40
C THR A 273 3.68 -4.93 -12.04
N PRO A 274 3.21 -6.08 -11.51
CA PRO A 274 3.75 -6.63 -10.26
C PRO A 274 5.27 -6.82 -10.30
N LEU A 275 5.85 -7.14 -11.47
CA LEU A 275 7.30 -7.29 -11.62
C LEU A 275 8.08 -5.99 -11.35
N HIS A 276 7.55 -4.82 -11.71
CA HIS A 276 8.19 -3.54 -11.39
C HIS A 276 8.33 -3.33 -9.87
N TYR A 277 7.30 -3.74 -9.10
CA TYR A 277 7.33 -3.68 -7.64
C TYR A 277 8.22 -4.77 -7.03
N ALA A 278 8.20 -5.98 -7.60
CA ALA A 278 9.01 -7.10 -7.13
C ALA A 278 10.51 -6.85 -7.24
N VAL A 279 10.97 -6.16 -8.28
CA VAL A 279 12.38 -5.80 -8.42
C VAL A 279 12.83 -4.89 -7.26
N ARG A 280 11.95 -4.02 -6.76
CA ARG A 280 12.24 -3.11 -5.63
C ARG A 280 11.93 -3.71 -4.26
N ASN A 281 11.52 -4.99 -4.20
CA ASN A 281 11.16 -5.66 -2.96
C ASN A 281 12.43 -5.98 -2.15
N LYS A 282 12.54 -5.36 -0.97
CA LYS A 282 13.66 -5.56 -0.04
C LYS A 282 13.48 -6.77 0.89
N ASN A 283 12.28 -7.34 0.95
CA ASN A 283 11.90 -8.44 1.84
C ASN A 283 12.10 -9.82 1.21
N ASP A 284 12.02 -9.95 -0.12
CA ASP A 284 12.18 -11.22 -0.83
C ASP A 284 12.84 -11.04 -2.21
N VAL A 285 14.14 -11.34 -2.27
CA VAL A 285 14.95 -11.28 -3.51
C VAL A 285 14.48 -12.26 -4.58
N ASN A 286 13.69 -13.28 -4.24
CA ASN A 286 13.14 -14.25 -5.17
C ASN A 286 11.73 -13.90 -5.65
N MET A 287 11.15 -12.77 -5.23
CA MET A 287 9.80 -12.38 -5.60
C MET A 287 9.59 -12.33 -7.12
N VAL A 288 10.58 -11.86 -7.89
CA VAL A 288 10.54 -11.89 -9.37
C VAL A 288 10.35 -13.32 -9.89
N LYS A 289 11.17 -14.28 -9.42
CA LYS A 289 11.10 -15.69 -9.85
C LYS A 289 9.73 -16.28 -9.52
N LYS A 290 9.18 -15.96 -8.34
CA LYS A 290 7.86 -16.43 -7.91
C LYS A 290 6.75 -15.91 -8.81
N LEU A 291 6.75 -14.63 -9.13
CA LEU A 291 5.72 -13.99 -9.95
C LEU A 291 5.78 -14.37 -11.42
N LEU A 292 6.95 -14.74 -11.95
CA LEU A 292 7.11 -15.21 -13.33
C LEU A 292 6.34 -16.51 -13.63
N ARG A 293 5.82 -17.22 -12.62
CA ARG A 293 4.90 -18.36 -12.82
C ARG A 293 3.50 -17.93 -13.29
N LEU A 294 3.15 -16.66 -13.12
CA LEU A 294 1.84 -16.09 -13.41
C LEU A 294 1.83 -15.44 -14.81
N PRO A 295 0.65 -15.30 -15.45
CA PRO A 295 0.54 -14.68 -16.77
C PRO A 295 0.64 -13.14 -16.69
N ILE A 296 1.81 -12.63 -16.29
CA ILE A 296 2.10 -11.20 -16.14
C ILE A 296 2.60 -10.62 -17.48
N TYR A 297 2.26 -9.36 -17.76
CA TYR A 297 2.83 -8.62 -18.88
C TYR A 297 4.31 -8.31 -18.64
N LEU A 298 5.20 -9.00 -19.36
CA LEU A 298 6.65 -8.88 -19.22
C LEU A 298 7.24 -7.64 -19.91
N SER A 299 6.60 -7.19 -20.99
CA SER A 299 7.07 -6.08 -21.83
C SER A 299 6.44 -4.72 -21.50
N ALA A 300 5.71 -4.63 -20.38
CA ALA A 300 5.10 -3.37 -19.96
C ALA A 300 6.20 -2.35 -19.58
N LEU A 301 5.95 -1.08 -19.92
CA LEU A 301 6.80 0.04 -19.58
C LEU A 301 6.08 0.92 -18.56
N ASP A 302 6.80 1.37 -17.53
CA ASP A 302 6.28 2.37 -16.61
C ASP A 302 6.21 3.78 -17.24
N TYR A 303 5.78 4.76 -16.44
CA TYR A 303 5.64 6.15 -16.88
C TYR A 303 6.96 6.78 -17.37
N ASN A 304 8.12 6.26 -16.95
CA ASN A 304 9.46 6.67 -17.41
C ASN A 304 9.94 5.86 -18.62
N GLN A 305 9.08 5.04 -19.23
CA GLN A 305 9.45 4.10 -20.29
C GLN A 305 10.44 3.01 -19.84
N ILE A 306 10.52 2.74 -18.53
CA ILE A 306 11.38 1.70 -17.96
C ILE A 306 10.58 0.40 -17.87
N SER A 307 11.12 -0.68 -18.42
CA SER A 307 10.55 -2.03 -18.19
C SER A 307 11.02 -2.62 -16.86
N ALA A 308 10.30 -3.62 -16.34
CA ALA A 308 10.75 -4.36 -15.16
C ALA A 308 12.13 -5.02 -15.36
N LEU A 309 12.44 -5.48 -16.60
CA LEU A 309 13.76 -6.02 -16.93
C LEU A 309 14.83 -4.94 -16.89
N ALA A 310 14.56 -3.77 -17.49
CA ALA A 310 15.49 -2.64 -17.41
C ALA A 310 15.72 -2.24 -15.97
N LEU A 311 14.65 -2.05 -15.17
CA LEU A 311 14.78 -1.77 -13.74
C LEU A 311 15.63 -2.80 -12.98
N ALA A 312 15.50 -4.10 -13.28
CA ALA A 312 16.32 -5.14 -12.66
C ALA A 312 17.80 -5.04 -13.04
N VAL A 313 18.09 -4.63 -14.28
CA VAL A 313 19.46 -4.28 -14.69
C VAL A 313 19.94 -3.04 -13.93
N GLY A 314 19.09 -2.01 -13.88
CA GLY A 314 19.23 -0.77 -13.13
C GLY A 314 19.73 -0.98 -11.70
N GLU A 315 19.07 -1.87 -10.98
CA GLU A 315 19.33 -2.21 -9.58
C GLU A 315 20.40 -3.31 -9.42
N ASN A 316 21.03 -3.76 -10.51
CA ASN A 316 22.01 -4.86 -10.54
C ASN A 316 21.49 -6.19 -9.95
N HIS A 317 20.22 -6.50 -10.17
CA HIS A 317 19.57 -7.73 -9.69
C HIS A 317 19.80 -8.89 -10.67
N VAL A 318 21.04 -9.38 -10.74
CA VAL A 318 21.51 -10.39 -11.71
C VAL A 318 20.60 -11.63 -11.79
N GLU A 319 20.16 -12.16 -10.64
CA GLU A 319 19.30 -13.35 -10.60
C GLU A 319 17.87 -13.08 -11.11
N ALA A 320 17.35 -11.86 -10.93
CA ALA A 320 16.08 -11.44 -11.49
C ALA A 320 16.19 -11.26 -13.02
N VAL A 321 17.27 -10.62 -13.49
CA VAL A 321 17.57 -10.46 -14.92
C VAL A 321 17.63 -11.84 -15.59
N LYS A 322 18.43 -12.76 -15.03
CA LYS A 322 18.57 -14.13 -15.53
C LYS A 322 17.22 -14.86 -15.62
N ALA A 323 16.38 -14.72 -14.59
CA ALA A 323 15.05 -15.34 -14.58
C ALA A 323 14.12 -14.74 -15.65
N MET A 324 14.10 -13.41 -15.79
CA MET A 324 13.26 -12.71 -16.76
C MET A 324 13.67 -13.02 -18.21
N ILE A 325 14.96 -12.93 -18.56
CA ILE A 325 15.43 -13.22 -19.93
C ILE A 325 15.28 -14.71 -20.30
N GLY A 326 15.32 -15.60 -19.30
CA GLY A 326 15.05 -17.02 -19.47
C GLY A 326 13.57 -17.35 -19.70
N HIS A 327 12.64 -16.43 -19.44
CA HIS A 327 11.21 -16.69 -19.58
C HIS A 327 10.80 -16.81 -21.06
N PRO A 328 10.07 -17.87 -21.47
CA PRO A 328 9.78 -18.12 -22.89
C PRO A 328 9.01 -16.99 -23.58
N ASP A 329 8.13 -16.30 -22.87
CA ASP A 329 7.28 -15.24 -23.46
C ASP A 329 7.91 -13.84 -23.45
N ILE A 330 9.15 -13.68 -22.97
CA ILE A 330 9.78 -12.36 -22.96
C ILE A 330 10.13 -11.90 -24.38
N ASN A 331 9.70 -10.68 -24.74
CA ASN A 331 10.00 -10.08 -26.03
C ASN A 331 11.16 -9.08 -25.89
N LEU A 332 12.40 -9.57 -26.06
CA LEU A 332 13.60 -8.74 -25.93
C LEU A 332 13.68 -7.66 -27.01
N LEU A 333 13.12 -7.88 -28.20
CA LEU A 333 13.07 -6.86 -29.26
C LEU A 333 12.27 -5.64 -28.80
N GLN A 334 11.04 -5.88 -28.33
CA GLN A 334 10.15 -4.82 -27.84
C GLN A 334 10.76 -4.05 -26.66
N LEU A 335 11.44 -4.75 -25.75
CA LEU A 335 12.10 -4.15 -24.60
C LEU A 335 13.29 -3.23 -24.96
N HIS A 336 13.80 -3.32 -26.19
CA HIS A 336 14.84 -2.44 -26.73
C HIS A 336 14.31 -1.47 -27.79
N GLU A 337 13.02 -1.53 -28.12
CA GLU A 337 12.33 -0.61 -29.03
C GLU A 337 11.61 0.49 -28.23
N VAL A 338 12.37 1.18 -27.39
CA VAL A 338 11.87 2.34 -26.61
C VAL A 338 12.49 3.63 -27.16
N TRP A 339 11.92 4.77 -26.79
CA TRP A 339 12.33 6.06 -27.34
C TRP A 339 13.79 6.44 -27.04
N ASP A 340 14.25 6.19 -25.81
CA ASP A 340 15.63 6.42 -25.39
C ASP A 340 16.33 5.09 -25.13
N PHE A 341 17.37 4.78 -25.92
CA PHE A 341 18.16 3.56 -25.78
C PHE A 341 18.70 3.37 -24.36
N ASN A 342 19.03 4.46 -23.65
CA ASN A 342 19.55 4.40 -22.28
C ASN A 342 18.54 3.84 -21.26
N MET A 343 17.24 3.85 -21.59
CA MET A 343 16.18 3.26 -20.76
C MET A 343 15.95 1.77 -21.03
N THR A 344 16.58 1.22 -22.07
CA THR A 344 16.51 -0.22 -22.38
C THR A 344 17.37 -1.04 -21.42
N PRO A 345 17.10 -2.35 -21.27
CA PRO A 345 17.96 -3.23 -20.46
C PRO A 345 19.44 -3.18 -20.87
N LEU A 346 19.76 -3.25 -22.16
CA LEU A 346 21.14 -3.17 -22.63
C LEU A 346 21.73 -1.77 -22.37
N GLY A 347 20.99 -0.70 -22.68
CA GLY A 347 21.44 0.67 -22.45
C GLY A 347 21.77 0.95 -20.98
N GLN A 348 20.96 0.45 -20.04
CA GLN A 348 21.26 0.57 -18.61
C GLN A 348 22.51 -0.23 -18.22
N ALA A 349 22.67 -1.46 -18.71
CA ALA A 349 23.86 -2.26 -18.44
C ALA A 349 25.14 -1.55 -18.93
N MET A 350 25.07 -0.95 -20.12
CA MET A 350 26.16 -0.17 -20.71
C MET A 350 26.45 1.10 -19.93
N GLY A 351 25.43 1.91 -19.61
CA GLY A 351 25.58 3.15 -18.86
C GLY A 351 26.21 2.95 -17.49
N GLN A 352 25.94 1.81 -16.84
CA GLN A 352 26.55 1.42 -15.57
C GLN A 352 27.94 0.78 -15.71
N ARG A 353 28.42 0.54 -16.94
CA ARG A 353 29.63 -0.25 -17.24
C ARG A 353 29.60 -1.63 -16.58
N ASN A 354 28.41 -2.24 -16.49
CA ASN A 354 28.21 -3.53 -15.85
C ASN A 354 28.46 -4.66 -16.86
N HIS A 355 29.74 -5.03 -17.02
CA HIS A 355 30.18 -6.06 -17.98
C HIS A 355 29.43 -7.39 -17.82
N THR A 356 29.13 -7.81 -16.59
CA THR A 356 28.41 -9.06 -16.33
C THR A 356 27.02 -9.05 -16.96
N LEU A 357 26.25 -7.98 -16.75
CA LEU A 357 24.90 -7.85 -17.30
C LEU A 357 24.92 -7.59 -18.81
N MET A 358 25.91 -6.84 -19.31
CA MET A 358 26.10 -6.65 -20.74
C MET A 358 26.33 -7.98 -21.46
N ILE A 359 27.31 -8.78 -20.99
CA ILE A 359 27.61 -10.09 -21.55
C ILE A 359 26.39 -11.00 -21.43
N MET A 360 25.71 -11.01 -20.27
CA MET A 360 24.51 -11.82 -20.07
C MET A 360 23.41 -11.50 -21.09
N LEU A 361 23.17 -10.23 -21.38
CA LEU A 361 22.16 -9.81 -22.36
C LEU A 361 22.61 -10.11 -23.80
N LEU A 362 23.82 -9.70 -24.18
CA LEU A 362 24.35 -9.81 -25.54
C LEU A 362 24.54 -11.26 -25.99
N THR A 363 24.92 -12.15 -25.07
CA THR A 363 25.13 -13.58 -25.36
C THR A 363 23.85 -14.40 -25.27
N HIS A 364 22.73 -13.79 -24.86
CA HIS A 364 21.47 -14.52 -24.75
C HIS A 364 20.94 -14.90 -26.15
N PRO A 365 20.59 -16.18 -26.42
CA PRO A 365 20.28 -16.64 -27.78
C PRO A 365 19.09 -15.95 -28.46
N ARG A 366 18.18 -15.36 -27.68
CA ARG A 366 16.99 -14.63 -28.17
C ARG A 366 17.18 -13.12 -28.20
N MET A 367 18.37 -12.63 -27.85
CA MET A 367 18.68 -11.21 -27.93
C MET A 367 18.67 -10.78 -29.39
N CYS A 368 18.04 -9.63 -29.66
CA CYS A 368 17.94 -9.04 -31.00
C CYS A 368 17.65 -7.55 -30.85
N LEU A 369 18.10 -6.75 -31.81
CA LEU A 369 17.93 -5.30 -31.79
C LEU A 369 17.33 -4.80 -33.10
N THR A 370 16.50 -3.77 -33.01
CA THR A 370 16.17 -2.97 -34.20
C THR A 370 17.41 -2.27 -34.72
N LYS A 371 17.40 -1.83 -35.99
CA LYS A 371 18.51 -1.06 -36.55
C LYS A 371 18.82 0.18 -35.71
N SER A 372 17.80 0.93 -35.30
CA SER A 372 17.97 2.13 -34.47
C SER A 372 18.58 1.81 -33.10
N ALA A 373 18.11 0.77 -32.42
CA ALA A 373 18.64 0.38 -31.12
C ALA A 373 20.09 -0.11 -31.21
N ARG A 374 20.44 -0.87 -32.26
CA ARG A 374 21.82 -1.30 -32.53
C ARG A 374 22.74 -0.11 -32.84
N ASP A 375 22.30 0.82 -33.68
CA ASP A 375 23.10 2.00 -34.02
C ASP A 375 23.37 2.84 -32.76
N ALA A 376 22.36 3.03 -31.90
CA ALA A 376 22.52 3.68 -30.60
C ALA A 376 23.48 2.92 -29.68
N ALA A 377 23.33 1.59 -29.56
CA ALA A 377 24.23 0.75 -28.78
C ALA A 377 25.68 0.86 -29.25
N LEU A 378 25.95 0.88 -30.56
CA LEU A 378 27.30 1.05 -31.11
C LEU A 378 27.88 2.44 -30.82
N VAL A 379 27.05 3.49 -30.82
CA VAL A 379 27.48 4.84 -30.42
C VAL A 379 27.88 4.83 -28.94
N THR A 380 27.00 4.34 -28.05
CA THR A 380 27.28 4.24 -26.61
C THR A 380 28.51 3.38 -26.33
N ALA A 381 28.71 2.28 -27.06
CA ALA A 381 29.86 1.40 -26.90
C ALA A 381 31.20 2.12 -27.17
N ARG A 382 31.24 2.94 -28.24
CA ARG A 382 32.41 3.75 -28.60
C ARG A 382 32.70 4.83 -27.57
N GLU A 383 31.67 5.51 -27.09
CA GLU A 383 31.79 6.55 -26.06
C GLU A 383 32.34 6.00 -24.73
N LEU A 384 31.96 4.77 -24.39
CA LEU A 384 32.42 4.10 -23.17
C LEU A 384 33.81 3.45 -23.33
N GLY A 385 34.29 3.27 -24.57
CA GLY A 385 35.55 2.59 -24.88
C GLY A 385 35.49 1.09 -24.65
N LEU A 386 34.37 0.44 -25.01
CA LEU A 386 34.24 -1.02 -24.93
C LEU A 386 35.16 -1.72 -25.94
N ASP A 387 35.50 -2.98 -25.67
CA ASP A 387 36.35 -3.78 -26.56
C ASP A 387 35.69 -4.07 -27.93
N ASP A 388 36.54 -4.37 -28.92
CA ASP A 388 36.11 -4.64 -30.29
C ASP A 388 35.20 -5.88 -30.39
N ASP A 389 35.40 -6.87 -29.52
CA ASP A 389 34.60 -8.10 -29.50
C ASP A 389 33.13 -7.82 -29.12
N LEU A 390 32.89 -7.01 -28.09
CA LEU A 390 31.55 -6.57 -27.68
C LEU A 390 30.90 -5.69 -28.75
N MET A 391 31.66 -4.79 -29.37
CA MET A 391 31.16 -3.97 -30.48
C MET A 391 30.76 -4.82 -31.69
N GLU A 392 31.56 -5.84 -32.02
CA GLU A 392 31.24 -6.78 -33.10
C GLU A 392 29.99 -7.60 -32.76
N GLN A 393 29.85 -8.07 -31.51
CA GLN A 393 28.64 -8.76 -31.06
C GLN A 393 27.40 -7.89 -31.20
N ILE A 394 27.44 -6.62 -30.75
CA ILE A 394 26.32 -5.68 -30.93
C ILE A 394 25.99 -5.50 -32.42
N GLY A 395 27.00 -5.41 -33.29
CA GLY A 395 26.80 -5.26 -34.73
C GLY A 395 26.07 -6.43 -35.39
N ARG A 396 26.21 -7.65 -34.83
CA ARG A 396 25.61 -8.89 -35.34
C ARG A 396 24.15 -9.09 -34.90
N LEU A 397 23.70 -8.46 -33.81
CA LEU A 397 22.31 -8.47 -33.32
C LEU A 397 21.38 -7.65 -34.22
#